data_AF-A0A6V7LL66-F1
#
_entry.id   AF-A0A6V7LL66-F1
#
_cell.length_a   1.000
_cell.length_b   1.000
_cell.length_c   1.000
_cell.angle_alpha   90.00
_cell.angle_beta   90.00
_cell.angle_gamma   90.00
#
_symmetry.space_group_name_H-M   'P 1'
#
loop_
_entity.id
_entity.type
_entity.pdbx_description
1 polymer ?
#
loop_
_entity_poly.entity_id
_entity_poly.type
_entity_poly.pdbx_seq_one_letter_code
_entity_poly.pdbx_strand_id
1 'polypeptide(L)'
;MVAHTTLLDFTVSSNVIADNDKRSNLKSTIASVLSDHFSGLKPLTESTIEDSFIVLYTGPRASLITVRGYAEGLVTVNVEYYKQDDEEALMSFE
;
A
#
# COMPACT_ATOMS: atom_id res chain seq x y z
N MET A 1 -2.75 13.74 -19.97
CA MET A 1 -2.58 13.71 -18.51
C MET A 1 -3.64 12.80 -17.89
N VAL A 2 -3.29 11.98 -16.90
CA VAL A 2 -4.24 11.08 -16.22
C VAL A 2 -3.94 10.93 -14.73
N ALA A 3 -4.96 10.66 -13.92
CA ALA A 3 -4.76 10.06 -12.61
C ALA A 3 -4.47 8.57 -12.83
N HIS A 4 -3.19 8.19 -12.74
CA HIS A 4 -2.78 6.80 -12.89
C HIS A 4 -3.01 6.07 -11.57
N THR A 5 -3.69 4.94 -11.62
CA THR A 5 -3.94 4.07 -10.46
C THR A 5 -3.44 2.67 -10.75
N THR A 6 -2.86 2.05 -9.73
CA THR A 6 -2.58 0.62 -9.72
C THR A 6 -3.10 0.03 -8.43
N LEU A 7 -3.99 -0.94 -8.56
CA LEU A 7 -4.57 -1.68 -7.44
C LEU A 7 -4.04 -3.11 -7.45
N LEU A 8 -3.51 -3.54 -6.30
CA LEU A 8 -3.02 -4.89 -6.06
C LEU A 8 -3.80 -5.49 -4.89
N ASP A 9 -4.38 -6.67 -5.12
CA ASP A 9 -5.15 -7.39 -4.12
C ASP A 9 -4.41 -8.68 -3.72
N PHE A 10 -4.26 -8.88 -2.42
CA PHE A 10 -3.63 -10.06 -1.83
C PHE A 10 -4.59 -10.69 -0.83
N THR A 11 -4.52 -12.01 -0.71
CA THR A 11 -5.24 -12.75 0.32
C THR A 11 -4.26 -13.30 1.33
N VAL A 12 -4.52 -13.06 2.61
CA VAL A 12 -3.85 -13.67 3.76
C VAL A 12 -4.88 -14.38 4.63
N SER A 13 -4.41 -15.22 5.55
CA SER A 13 -5.30 -15.76 6.57
C SER A 13 -5.86 -14.63 7.44
N SER A 14 -7.17 -14.63 7.72
CA SER A 14 -7.83 -13.59 8.54
C SER A 14 -7.18 -13.41 9.91
N ASN A 15 -6.62 -14.48 10.49
CA ASN A 15 -5.88 -14.42 11.75
C ASN A 15 -4.59 -13.57 11.69
N VAL A 16 -4.05 -13.29 10.50
CA VAL A 16 -2.89 -12.38 10.32
C VAL A 16 -3.32 -10.94 10.53
N ILE A 17 -4.58 -10.62 10.22
CA ILE A 17 -5.15 -9.27 10.34
C ILE A 17 -5.71 -9.04 11.75
N ALA A 18 -6.41 -10.04 12.32
CA ALA A 18 -7.05 -9.92 13.63
C ALA A 18 -6.05 -9.93 14.82
N ASP A 19 -4.92 -10.62 14.67
CA ASP A 19 -3.88 -10.69 15.71
C ASP A 19 -2.96 -9.46 15.63
N ASN A 20 -2.80 -8.74 16.75
CA ASN A 20 -2.04 -7.49 16.80
C ASN A 20 -0.58 -7.65 16.38
N ASP A 21 0.09 -8.71 16.83
CA ASP A 21 1.52 -8.92 16.57
C ASP A 21 1.73 -9.33 15.12
N LYS A 22 0.88 -10.23 14.60
CA LYS A 22 0.91 -10.63 13.18
C LYS A 22 0.57 -9.46 12.26
N ARG A 23 -0.41 -8.64 12.61
CA ARG A 23 -0.79 -7.44 11.86
C ARG A 23 0.35 -6.42 11.85
N SER A 24 1.03 -6.23 12.98
CA SER A 24 2.21 -5.37 13.06
C SER A 24 3.31 -5.87 12.11
N ASN A 25 3.63 -7.17 12.16
CA ASN A 25 4.61 -7.78 11.28
C ASN A 25 4.23 -7.65 9.79
N LEU A 26 2.96 -7.88 9.44
CA LEU A 26 2.46 -7.72 8.08
C LEU A 26 2.68 -6.29 7.58
N LYS A 27 2.32 -5.27 8.36
CA LYS A 27 2.54 -3.86 8.01
C LYS A 27 4.02 -3.55 7.80
N SER A 28 4.90 -4.05 8.68
CA SER A 28 6.36 -3.87 8.53
C SER A 28 6.90 -4.55 7.28
N THR A 29 6.44 -5.76 6.95
CA THR A 29 6.83 -6.44 5.71
C THR A 29 6.39 -5.66 4.47
N ILE A 30 5.13 -5.21 4.43
CA ILE A 30 4.61 -4.41 3.31
C ILE A 30 5.42 -3.10 3.18
N ALA A 31 5.68 -2.41 4.29
CA ALA A 31 6.47 -1.18 4.28
C ALA A 31 7.89 -1.39 3.75
N SER A 32 8.54 -2.50 4.12
CA SER A 32 9.88 -2.85 3.62
C SER A 32 9.86 -3.06 2.11
N VAL A 33 8.94 -3.89 1.61
CA VAL A 33 8.81 -4.17 0.16
C VAL A 33 8.50 -2.89 -0.62
N LEU A 34 7.57 -2.07 -0.13
CA LEU A 34 7.25 -0.80 -0.77
C LEU A 34 8.47 0.15 -0.79
N SER A 35 9.30 0.14 0.25
CA SER A 35 10.51 0.99 0.30
C SER A 35 11.59 0.54 -0.68
N ASP A 36 11.64 -0.75 -0.99
CA ASP A 36 12.55 -1.30 -2.01
C ASP A 36 12.11 -0.91 -3.43
N HIS A 37 10.80 -0.76 -3.67
CA HIS A 37 10.24 -0.37 -4.97
C HIS A 37 10.12 1.14 -5.18
N PHE A 38 9.83 1.91 -4.12
CA PHE A 38 9.58 3.34 -4.20
C PHE A 38 10.65 4.13 -3.45
N SER A 39 11.62 4.68 -4.20
CA SER A 39 12.63 5.57 -3.62
C SER A 39 11.97 6.79 -2.97
N GLY A 40 12.30 7.05 -1.71
CA GLY A 40 11.73 8.18 -0.96
C GLY A 40 10.30 7.95 -0.45
N LEU A 41 9.86 6.69 -0.29
CA LEU A 41 8.65 6.34 0.45
C LEU A 41 8.67 6.97 1.85
N LYS A 42 7.58 7.65 2.23
CA LYS A 42 7.42 8.28 3.54
C LYS A 42 6.06 7.93 4.14
N PRO A 43 5.98 7.46 5.39
CA PRO A 43 4.70 7.26 6.06
C PRO A 43 4.02 8.61 6.30
N LEU A 44 2.71 8.64 6.11
CA LEU A 44 1.86 9.81 6.38
C LEU A 44 0.94 9.57 7.58
N THR A 45 0.17 8.48 7.54
CA THR A 45 -0.80 8.17 8.58
C THR A 45 -1.00 6.67 8.67
N GLU A 46 -1.34 6.23 9.88
CA GLU A 46 -1.74 4.86 10.15
C GLU A 46 -2.96 4.90 11.06
N SER A 47 -3.93 4.04 10.81
CA SER A 47 -5.08 3.87 11.68
C SER A 47 -5.54 2.42 11.68
N THR A 48 -5.94 1.95 12.86
CA THR A 48 -6.64 0.68 13.03
C THR A 48 -8.12 0.98 13.20
N ILE A 49 -8.98 0.30 12.45
CA ILE A 49 -10.42 0.46 12.47
C ILE A 49 -11.00 -0.92 12.71
N GLU A 50 -11.46 -1.16 13.94
CA GLU A 50 -11.85 -2.51 14.40
C GLU A 50 -10.69 -3.51 14.18
N ASP A 51 -10.94 -4.62 13.48
CA ASP A 51 -9.91 -5.59 13.11
C ASP A 51 -9.17 -5.23 11.82
N SER A 52 -9.60 -4.17 11.12
CA SER A 52 -9.00 -3.70 9.88
C SER A 52 -7.93 -2.64 10.13
N PHE A 53 -7.12 -2.34 9.11
CA PHE A 53 -6.17 -1.24 9.18
C PHE A 53 -6.06 -0.48 7.85
N ILE A 54 -5.61 0.77 7.96
CA ILE A 54 -5.19 1.61 6.84
C ILE A 54 -3.83 2.21 7.15
N VAL A 55 -2.91 2.13 6.18
CA VAL A 55 -1.63 2.84 6.20
C VAL A 55 -1.50 3.66 4.93
N LEU A 56 -1.13 4.91 5.10
CA LEU A 56 -0.97 5.86 4.01
C LEU A 56 0.49 6.27 3.90
N TYR A 57 1.04 6.19 2.71
CA TYR A 57 2.38 6.65 2.38
C TYR A 57 2.34 7.67 1.25
N THR A 58 3.38 8.49 1.16
CA THR A 58 3.71 9.25 -0.04
C THR A 58 5.04 8.82 -0.62
N GLY A 59 5.25 9.04 -1.92
CA GLY A 59 6.45 8.60 -2.62
C GLY A 59 6.74 9.44 -3.87
N PRO A 60 7.47 8.87 -4.85
CA PRO A 60 7.78 9.51 -6.12
C PRO A 60 6.56 10.14 -6.79
N ARG A 61 6.76 11.27 -7.49
CA ARG A 61 5.69 12.01 -8.19
C ARG A 61 4.51 12.40 -7.30
N ALA A 62 4.79 12.64 -6.01
CA ALA A 62 3.78 12.89 -4.99
C ALA A 62 2.70 11.79 -4.96
N SER A 63 3.08 10.55 -5.26
CA SER A 63 2.18 9.42 -5.25
C SER A 63 1.56 9.24 -3.87
N LEU A 64 0.30 8.83 -3.85
CA LEU A 64 -0.40 8.40 -2.66
C LEU A 64 -0.48 6.86 -2.70
N ILE A 65 0.10 6.21 -1.70
CA ILE A 65 0.10 4.75 -1.59
C ILE A 65 -0.73 4.37 -0.38
N THR A 66 -1.86 3.72 -0.62
CA THR A 66 -2.80 3.32 0.43
C THR A 66 -2.77 1.81 0.59
N VAL A 67 -2.36 1.34 1.75
CA VAL A 67 -2.42 -0.08 2.15
C VAL A 67 -3.63 -0.24 3.06
N ARG A 68 -4.54 -1.16 2.73
CA ARG A 68 -5.68 -1.53 3.58
C ARG A 68 -5.66 -3.01 3.86
N GLY A 69 -5.81 -3.39 5.12
CA GLY A 69 -6.11 -4.76 5.51
C GLY A 69 -7.52 -4.85 6.05
N TYR A 70 -8.30 -5.79 5.53
CA TYR A 70 -9.67 -6.06 5.94
C TYR A 70 -9.69 -7.29 6.86
N ALA A 71 -10.59 -7.30 7.84
CA ALA A 71 -10.69 -8.35 8.85
C ALA A 71 -10.81 -9.77 8.25
N GLU A 72 -11.41 -9.89 7.07
CA GLU A 72 -11.63 -11.13 6.34
C GLU A 72 -10.36 -11.69 5.66
N GLY A 73 -9.23 -10.97 5.74
CA GLY A 73 -7.94 -11.41 5.17
C GLY A 73 -7.61 -10.84 3.79
N LEU A 74 -8.37 -9.86 3.30
CA LEU A 74 -8.00 -9.10 2.09
C LEU A 74 -6.99 -8.01 2.45
N VAL A 75 -5.94 -7.88 1.66
CA VAL A 75 -5.00 -6.76 1.71
C VAL A 75 -4.97 -6.09 0.35
N THR A 76 -5.26 -4.79 0.29
CA THR A 76 -5.20 -4.01 -0.95
C THR A 76 -4.07 -3.00 -0.86
N VAL A 77 -3.29 -2.86 -1.92
CA VAL A 77 -2.32 -1.77 -2.09
C VAL A 77 -2.77 -0.96 -3.30
N ASN A 78 -3.14 0.30 -3.08
CA ASN A 78 -3.48 1.24 -4.14
C ASN A 78 -2.37 2.27 -4.29
N VAL A 79 -1.82 2.43 -5.50
CA VAL A 79 -0.82 3.45 -5.83
C VAL A 79 -1.42 4.43 -6.82
N GLU A 80 -1.54 5.69 -6.41
CA GLU A 80 -2.19 6.73 -7.18
C GLU A 80 -1.25 7.92 -7.37
N TYR A 81 -1.11 8.40 -8.60
CA TYR A 81 -0.30 9.58 -8.91
C TYR A 81 -0.78 10.25 -10.19
N TYR A 82 -0.46 11.52 -10.32
CA TYR A 82 -0.70 12.26 -11.55
C TYR A 82 0.43 11.94 -12.55
N LYS A 83 0.05 11.39 -13.71
CA LYS A 83 0.99 10.97 -14.75
C LYS A 83 0.82 11.85 -16.00
N GLN A 84 1.92 12.39 -16.49
CA GLN A 84 1.95 13.09 -17.79
C GLN A 84 1.94 12.09 -18.96
N ASP A 85 1.58 12.56 -20.15
CA ASP A 85 1.40 11.68 -21.32
C ASP A 85 2.72 11.04 -21.79
N ASP A 86 3.84 11.73 -21.61
CA ASP A 86 5.19 11.36 -22.02
C ASP A 86 6.01 10.63 -20.94
N GLU A 87 5.50 10.56 -19.71
CA GLU A 87 6.18 9.83 -18.63
C GLU A 87 5.88 8.34 -18.67
N GLU A 88 6.82 7.51 -18.24
CA GLU A 88 6.55 6.08 -17.95
C GLU A 88 5.79 5.90 -16.64
N ALA A 89 5.14 4.75 -16.47
CA ALA A 89 4.47 4.39 -15.23
C ALA A 89 5.49 4.10 -14.11
N LEU A 90 5.14 4.38 -12.86
CA LEU A 90 5.99 4.10 -11.69
C LEU A 90 6.21 2.60 -11.45
N MET A 91 5.34 1.74 -11.97
CA MET A 91 5.45 0.29 -11.87
C MET A 91 5.26 -0.32 -13.26
N SER A 92 6.12 -1.28 -13.59
CA SER A 92 5.95 -2.20 -14.71
C SER A 92 5.55 -3.59 -14.16
N PHE A 93 4.75 -4.33 -14.92
CA PHE A 93 4.34 -5.70 -14.57
C PHE A 93 5.11 -6.78 -15.32
N GLU A 94 6.17 -6.38 -16.03
CA GLU A 94 7.09 -7.27 -16.75
C GLU A 94 8.12 -7.91 -15.82
#